data_AF-A0A3N6AEQ1-F1
#
_entry.id   AF-A0A3N6AEQ1-F1
#
_cell.length_a   1.000
_cell.length_b   1.000
_cell.length_c   1.000
_cell.angle_alpha   90.00
_cell.angle_beta   90.00
_cell.angle_gamma   90.00
#
_symmetry.space_group_name_H-M   'P 1'
#
loop_
_entity.id
_entity.type
_entity.pdbx_description
1 polymer ?
#
loop_
_entity_poly.entity_id
_entity_poly.type
_entity_poly.pdbx_seq_one_letter_code
_entity_poly.pdbx_strand_id
1 'polypeptide(L)'
;MQDGFMCWTRSGGMYMHDEYTRNDCQWIKELMLYPRNLEERLRFFQDTSQITVPDDPIEKVIFQDRAKEAIRKIAQNKGHILMVGRPGTGKSMLANMFNQVLDDALGDYLRPKDSILAYPGKDKNHIRFTYQNPEKADELIQNIHQSISSARESVALFSLSDQIKPITKVRNLLLIASLLSIIGGLFFPVLFALTGLAGIGAIFMFIQENNHKVQEKIQRDAQQGMKNSVKHLEDMIPEVVYDPRKDKDLMARVSEPDDRNMKGGFRHDPYQSGNLHTPAHKRTYLGAHAKSPVIYIDELKTLVKSGYMSDLLEIMQNKRFILEGGRNTGSGAADRAENELRAENIIIACCNHDTLSYLQSEGDGAFLSRIEDRGEIVQMESAVPETTESIRQVAQYIKQEVINLGEDLKDTWGAIIEKEGYEGVRTRSEKIFGQNLPKDYRLVEREFSRPAVLEVIKELRCRGNDRKLSSMLRPMNGIIKTAEFEAILDNSPLVQPKHVRKALQEHL
;
A
#
# COMPACT_ATOMS: atom_id res chain seq x y z
N MET A 1 -10.64 25.88 -64.33
CA MET A 1 -9.48 26.55 -64.96
C MET A 1 -8.41 26.60 -63.89
N GLN A 2 -7.59 25.55 -63.75
CA GLN A 2 -6.27 25.40 -64.39
C GLN A 2 -5.42 26.66 -64.25
N ASP A 3 -4.66 26.75 -63.15
CA ASP A 3 -3.42 27.53 -63.11
C ASP A 3 -2.29 26.56 -62.80
N GLY A 4 -1.56 26.22 -63.85
CA GLY A 4 -0.41 25.34 -63.83
C GLY A 4 0.81 26.07 -63.29
N PHE A 5 1.54 25.41 -62.40
CA PHE A 5 2.94 25.73 -62.15
C PHE A 5 3.74 25.35 -63.41
N MET A 6 3.92 26.33 -64.29
CA MET A 6 4.80 26.27 -65.45
C MET A 6 6.26 26.16 -64.95
N CYS A 7 6.84 24.97 -65.09
CA CYS A 7 8.27 24.76 -64.96
C CYS A 7 8.96 25.46 -66.14
N TRP A 8 9.71 26.52 -65.85
CA TRP A 8 10.51 27.24 -66.83
C TRP A 8 11.70 26.38 -67.25
N THR A 9 11.63 25.73 -68.41
CA THR A 9 12.83 25.25 -69.11
C THR A 9 13.41 26.41 -69.92
N ARG A 10 14.33 27.17 -69.31
CA ARG A 10 15.29 28.00 -70.06
C ARG A 10 16.65 27.31 -70.06
N SER A 11 17.09 27.06 -71.27
CA SER A 11 18.38 26.56 -71.69
C SER A 11 19.57 27.32 -71.08
N GLY A 12 20.49 26.58 -70.46
CA GLY A 12 21.86 27.01 -70.18
C GLY A 12 22.24 26.99 -68.69
N GLY A 13 23.11 26.04 -68.32
CA GLY A 13 23.90 26.10 -67.08
C GLY A 13 23.47 25.14 -65.97
N MET A 14 24.42 24.28 -65.57
CA MET A 14 24.48 23.47 -64.34
C MET A 14 23.32 22.48 -64.09
N TYR A 15 23.62 21.20 -64.29
CA TYR A 15 22.89 20.08 -63.73
C TYR A 15 22.83 20.21 -62.19
N MET A 16 21.73 20.72 -61.64
CA MET A 16 21.31 20.36 -60.29
C MET A 16 20.45 19.10 -60.42
N HIS A 17 20.88 18.03 -59.77
CA HIS A 17 20.08 16.82 -59.62
C HIS A 17 18.79 17.18 -58.88
N ASP A 18 17.64 16.91 -59.49
CA ASP A 18 16.33 17.02 -58.84
C ASP A 18 16.18 15.80 -57.92
N GLU A 19 16.73 15.90 -56.71
CA GLU A 19 16.90 14.80 -55.74
C GLU A 19 15.61 14.38 -55.00
N TYR A 20 14.44 14.92 -55.34
CA TYR A 20 13.18 14.66 -54.63
C TYR A 20 12.22 13.79 -55.44
N THR A 21 11.75 12.68 -54.84
CA THR A 21 10.70 11.86 -55.45
C THR A 21 9.33 12.53 -55.31
N ARG A 22 8.36 12.12 -56.14
CA ARG A 22 6.97 12.61 -56.06
C ARG A 22 6.34 12.40 -54.68
N ASN A 23 6.75 11.35 -53.97
CA ASN A 23 6.32 11.07 -52.61
C ASN A 23 6.92 12.06 -51.61
N ASP A 24 8.19 12.44 -51.79
CA ASP A 24 8.87 13.45 -50.96
C ASP A 24 8.19 14.81 -51.11
N CYS A 25 7.85 15.21 -52.35
CA CYS A 25 7.11 16.45 -52.62
C CYS A 25 5.71 16.45 -51.98
N GLN A 26 5.01 15.32 -51.98
CA GLN A 26 3.71 15.18 -51.29
C GLN A 26 3.86 15.26 -49.77
N TRP A 27 4.89 14.63 -49.22
CA TRP A 27 5.19 14.64 -47.80
C TRP A 27 5.57 16.04 -47.29
N ILE A 28 6.44 16.76 -48.02
CA ILE A 28 6.81 18.15 -47.71
C ILE A 28 5.57 19.05 -47.75
N LYS A 29 4.71 18.90 -48.76
CA LYS A 29 3.45 19.66 -48.85
C LYS A 29 2.53 19.39 -47.66
N GLU A 30 2.44 18.13 -47.23
CA GLU A 30 1.66 17.75 -46.05
C GLU A 30 2.23 18.37 -44.76
N LEU A 31 3.54 18.32 -44.56
CA LEU A 31 4.21 18.92 -43.40
C LEU A 31 4.06 20.44 -43.36
N MET A 32 4.14 21.11 -44.52
CA MET A 32 3.92 22.55 -44.62
C MET A 32 2.48 22.97 -44.27
N LEU A 33 1.49 22.17 -44.68
CA LEU A 33 0.08 22.44 -44.42
C LEU A 33 -0.37 21.99 -43.02
N TYR A 34 0.42 21.13 -42.37
CA TYR A 34 0.06 20.50 -41.11
C TYR A 34 -0.32 21.50 -39.99
N PRO A 35 0.46 22.57 -39.71
CA PRO A 35 0.10 23.52 -38.66
C PRO A 35 -1.26 24.18 -38.90
N ARG A 36 -1.59 24.49 -40.17
CA ARG A 36 -2.88 25.09 -40.54
C ARG A 36 -4.03 24.11 -40.37
N ASN A 37 -3.86 22.88 -40.83
CA ASN A 37 -4.86 21.82 -40.69
C ASN A 37 -5.14 21.49 -39.22
N LEU A 38 -4.09 21.47 -38.40
CA LEU A 38 -4.21 21.21 -36.96
C LEU A 38 -4.91 22.38 -36.25
N GLU A 39 -4.58 23.61 -36.61
CA GLU A 39 -5.28 24.79 -36.08
C GLU A 39 -6.78 24.76 -36.44
N GLU A 40 -7.14 24.33 -37.65
CA GLU A 40 -8.55 24.14 -38.05
C GLU A 40 -9.27 23.10 -37.19
N ARG A 41 -8.61 21.97 -36.92
CA ARG A 41 -9.16 20.89 -36.06
C ARG A 41 -9.34 21.33 -34.61
N LEU A 42 -8.54 22.30 -34.13
CA LEU A 42 -8.58 22.85 -32.76
C LEU A 42 -9.46 24.10 -32.62
N ARG A 43 -10.21 24.52 -33.65
CA ARG A 43 -11.04 25.74 -33.58
C ARG A 43 -12.17 25.72 -32.54
N PHE A 44 -12.44 24.58 -31.91
CA PHE A 44 -13.53 24.42 -30.95
C PHE A 44 -13.27 25.06 -29.58
N PHE A 45 -12.05 25.54 -29.29
CA PHE A 45 -11.72 26.24 -28.05
C PHE A 45 -10.67 27.35 -28.26
N GLN A 46 -10.54 28.27 -27.31
CA GLN A 46 -9.47 29.27 -27.28
C GLN A 46 -8.37 28.93 -26.27
N ASP A 47 -8.76 28.40 -25.12
CA ASP A 47 -7.87 27.94 -24.05
C ASP A 47 -8.49 26.72 -23.33
N THR A 48 -7.70 26.03 -22.52
CA THR A 48 -8.13 24.79 -21.85
C THR A 48 -9.19 25.01 -20.76
N SER A 49 -9.50 26.25 -20.35
CA SER A 49 -10.60 26.50 -19.40
C SER A 49 -11.96 26.15 -19.98
N GLN A 50 -12.09 26.16 -21.32
CA GLN A 50 -13.31 25.81 -22.04
C GLN A 50 -13.49 24.29 -22.21
N ILE A 51 -12.50 23.49 -21.80
CA ILE A 51 -12.51 22.04 -21.94
C ILE A 51 -13.09 21.42 -20.68
N THR A 52 -14.18 20.68 -20.84
CA THR A 52 -14.80 19.91 -19.76
C THR A 52 -14.11 18.56 -19.62
N VAL A 53 -13.68 18.23 -18.40
CA VAL A 53 -13.19 16.89 -18.08
C VAL A 53 -14.39 16.01 -17.71
N PRO A 54 -14.51 14.78 -18.26
CA PRO A 54 -15.58 13.87 -17.89
C PRO A 54 -15.60 13.54 -16.40
N ASP A 55 -16.80 13.42 -15.82
CA ASP A 55 -16.97 12.98 -14.43
C ASP A 55 -16.60 11.49 -14.27
N ASP A 56 -16.91 10.67 -15.28
CA ASP A 56 -16.60 9.23 -15.28
C ASP A 56 -15.07 9.00 -15.29
N PRO A 57 -14.51 8.30 -14.27
CA PRO A 57 -13.09 7.97 -14.18
C PRO A 57 -12.55 7.25 -15.41
N ILE A 58 -13.34 6.40 -16.06
CA ILE A 58 -12.91 5.63 -17.24
C ILE A 58 -12.74 6.54 -18.46
N GLU A 59 -13.62 7.53 -18.64
CA GLU A 59 -13.55 8.47 -19.79
C GLU A 59 -12.43 9.51 -19.65
N LYS A 60 -11.84 9.64 -18.46
CA LYS A 60 -10.61 10.42 -18.27
C LYS A 60 -9.41 9.80 -19.00
N VAL A 61 -9.40 8.48 -19.19
CA VAL A 61 -8.33 7.80 -19.93
C VAL A 61 -8.48 8.02 -21.42
N ILE A 62 -7.46 8.64 -22.01
CA ILE A 62 -7.42 8.96 -23.43
C ILE A 62 -6.76 7.84 -24.23
N PHE A 63 -7.07 7.76 -25.53
CA PHE A 63 -6.45 6.85 -26.52
C PHE A 63 -6.67 5.34 -26.33
N GLN A 64 -7.36 4.91 -25.27
CA GLN A 64 -7.48 3.49 -24.90
C GLN A 64 -8.93 2.99 -24.96
N ASP A 65 -9.63 3.25 -26.07
CA ASP A 65 -11.07 2.93 -26.21
C ASP A 65 -11.37 1.44 -25.98
N ARG A 66 -10.53 0.55 -26.52
CA ARG A 66 -10.63 -0.90 -26.28
C ARG A 66 -10.50 -1.27 -24.80
N ALA A 67 -9.55 -0.64 -24.09
CA ALA A 67 -9.36 -0.89 -22.67
C ALA A 67 -10.56 -0.40 -21.84
N LYS A 68 -11.12 0.76 -22.20
CA LYS A 68 -12.32 1.32 -21.55
C LYS A 68 -13.50 0.36 -21.69
N GLU A 69 -13.76 -0.16 -22.88
CA GLU A 69 -14.83 -1.14 -23.11
C GLU A 69 -14.61 -2.45 -22.35
N ALA A 70 -13.39 -2.98 -22.39
CA ALA A 70 -13.01 -4.21 -21.69
C ALA A 70 -13.24 -4.08 -20.18
N ILE A 71 -12.76 -2.98 -19.58
CA ILE A 71 -12.96 -2.69 -18.15
C ILE A 71 -14.44 -2.69 -17.79
N ARG A 72 -15.30 -2.03 -18.57
CA ARG A 72 -16.74 -2.00 -18.29
C ARG A 72 -17.39 -3.39 -18.37
N LYS A 73 -16.98 -4.21 -19.34
CA LYS A 73 -17.47 -5.61 -19.47
C LYS A 73 -17.02 -6.47 -18.30
N ILE A 74 -15.74 -6.37 -17.91
CA ILE A 74 -15.15 -7.15 -16.83
C ILE A 74 -15.71 -6.73 -15.47
N ALA A 75 -15.97 -5.44 -15.26
CA ALA A 75 -16.60 -4.91 -14.04
C ALA A 75 -17.92 -5.62 -13.72
N GLN A 76 -18.74 -5.87 -14.75
CA GLN A 76 -20.03 -6.57 -14.60
C GLN A 76 -19.84 -8.05 -14.25
N ASN A 77 -18.84 -8.70 -14.84
CA ASN A 77 -18.59 -10.14 -14.68
C ASN A 77 -17.70 -10.48 -13.48
N LYS A 78 -17.17 -9.48 -12.75
CA LYS A 78 -16.17 -9.64 -11.67
C LYS A 78 -14.96 -10.47 -12.13
N GLY A 79 -14.54 -10.22 -13.38
CA GLY A 79 -13.47 -10.98 -14.02
C GLY A 79 -12.07 -10.45 -13.74
N HIS A 80 -11.06 -11.17 -14.20
CA HIS A 80 -9.66 -10.73 -14.14
C HIS A 80 -9.29 -9.87 -15.36
N ILE A 81 -8.30 -8.98 -15.24
CA ILE A 81 -7.81 -8.19 -16.36
C ILE A 81 -6.28 -8.25 -16.42
N LEU A 82 -5.75 -8.49 -17.63
CA LEU A 82 -4.32 -8.42 -17.91
C LEU A 82 -4.06 -7.31 -18.92
N MET A 83 -3.41 -6.23 -18.48
CA MET A 83 -3.05 -5.10 -19.32
C MET A 83 -1.63 -5.25 -19.86
N VAL A 84 -1.50 -5.33 -21.18
CA VAL A 84 -0.23 -5.52 -21.88
C VAL A 84 0.14 -4.22 -22.59
N GLY A 85 1.28 -3.62 -22.25
CA GLY A 85 1.65 -2.35 -22.86
C GLY A 85 3.06 -1.90 -22.54
N ARG A 86 3.60 -0.95 -23.31
CA ARG A 86 4.88 -0.30 -22.98
C ARG A 86 4.77 0.55 -21.69
N PRO A 87 5.87 0.82 -20.97
CA PRO A 87 5.87 1.77 -19.88
C PRO A 87 5.33 3.14 -20.32
N GLY A 88 4.55 3.80 -19.45
CA GLY A 88 3.98 5.13 -19.75
C GLY A 88 2.71 5.16 -20.61
N THR A 89 2.11 4.01 -20.92
CA THR A 89 0.82 3.90 -21.65
C THR A 89 -0.43 4.05 -20.77
N GLY A 90 -0.27 4.34 -19.48
CA GLY A 90 -1.39 4.57 -18.56
C GLY A 90 -1.95 3.33 -17.84
N LYS A 91 -1.25 2.19 -17.85
CA LYS A 91 -1.69 0.94 -17.18
C LYS A 91 -2.11 1.13 -15.71
N SER A 92 -1.24 1.76 -14.91
CA SER A 92 -1.53 2.02 -13.49
C SER A 92 -2.67 3.03 -13.29
N MET A 93 -2.84 3.97 -14.22
CA MET A 93 -3.96 4.92 -14.21
C MET A 93 -5.27 4.18 -14.49
N LEU A 94 -5.32 3.33 -15.52
CA LEU A 94 -6.49 2.48 -15.82
C LEU A 94 -6.86 1.57 -14.65
N ALA A 95 -5.88 0.98 -13.97
CA ALA A 95 -6.11 0.19 -12.77
C ALA A 95 -6.77 1.00 -11.64
N ASN A 96 -6.31 2.23 -11.41
CA ASN A 96 -6.90 3.13 -10.42
C ASN A 96 -8.33 3.51 -10.77
N MET A 97 -8.58 3.85 -12.04
CA MET A 97 -9.92 4.20 -12.51
C MET A 97 -10.86 3.00 -12.45
N PHE A 98 -10.36 1.80 -12.75
CA PHE A 98 -11.12 0.57 -12.60
C PHE A 98 -11.47 0.29 -11.12
N ASN A 99 -10.53 0.48 -10.19
CA ASN A 99 -10.80 0.35 -8.76
C ASN A 99 -11.89 1.32 -8.30
N GLN A 100 -11.82 2.58 -8.75
CA GLN A 100 -12.83 3.58 -8.42
C GLN A 100 -14.22 3.19 -8.93
N VAL A 101 -14.31 2.72 -10.17
CA VAL A 101 -15.59 2.24 -10.74
C VAL A 101 -16.12 1.00 -10.01
N LEU A 102 -15.23 0.09 -9.58
CA LEU A 102 -15.63 -1.05 -8.75
C LEU A 102 -16.12 -0.60 -7.36
N ASP A 103 -15.51 0.42 -6.76
CA ASP A 103 -15.96 0.95 -5.47
C ASP A 103 -17.33 1.61 -5.58
N ASP A 104 -17.52 2.47 -6.58
CA ASP A 104 -18.77 3.19 -6.80
C ASP A 104 -19.93 2.23 -7.14
N ALA A 105 -19.68 1.19 -7.95
CA ALA A 105 -20.73 0.28 -8.42
C ALA A 105 -20.97 -0.93 -7.50
N LEU A 106 -19.91 -1.50 -6.93
CA LEU A 106 -19.93 -2.80 -6.25
C LEU A 106 -19.23 -2.79 -4.88
N GLY A 107 -18.74 -1.64 -4.40
CA GLY A 107 -17.96 -1.55 -3.16
C GLY A 107 -18.66 -2.18 -1.96
N ASP A 108 -19.95 -1.92 -1.77
CA ASP A 108 -20.75 -2.46 -0.66
C ASP A 108 -20.87 -3.99 -0.63
N TYR A 109 -20.67 -4.64 -1.79
CA TYR A 109 -20.71 -6.09 -1.94
C TYR A 109 -19.31 -6.72 -1.97
N LEU A 110 -18.30 -5.99 -2.43
CA LEU A 110 -16.92 -6.46 -2.50
C LEU A 110 -16.18 -6.31 -1.16
N ARG A 111 -16.50 -5.28 -0.37
CA ARG A 111 -15.86 -5.05 0.92
C ARG A 111 -16.09 -6.22 1.88
N PRO A 112 -15.02 -6.79 2.48
CA PRO A 112 -15.18 -7.77 3.55
C PRO A 112 -15.98 -7.18 4.71
N LYS A 113 -17.02 -7.89 5.16
CA LYS A 113 -17.88 -7.44 6.29
C LYS A 113 -17.49 -8.07 7.62
N ASP A 114 -16.85 -9.23 7.54
CA ASP A 114 -16.45 -10.01 8.70
C ASP A 114 -14.98 -9.75 9.03
N SER A 115 -14.68 -9.58 10.32
CA SER A 115 -13.32 -9.67 10.85
C SER A 115 -12.84 -11.11 10.84
N ILE A 116 -11.53 -11.30 10.67
CA ILE A 116 -10.90 -12.62 10.66
C ILE A 116 -10.16 -12.80 11.99
N LEU A 117 -10.61 -13.77 12.79
CA LEU A 117 -10.00 -14.12 14.05
C LEU A 117 -9.20 -15.41 13.92
N ALA A 118 -8.03 -15.47 14.53
CA ALA A 118 -7.20 -16.67 14.61
C ALA A 118 -7.24 -17.25 16.03
N TYR A 119 -7.58 -18.54 16.10
CA TYR A 119 -7.65 -19.36 17.30
C TYR A 119 -6.48 -20.35 17.32
N PRO A 120 -6.04 -20.77 18.51
CA PRO A 120 -5.15 -21.92 18.65
C PRO A 120 -5.84 -23.18 18.09
N GLY A 121 -5.08 -24.02 17.38
CA GLY A 121 -5.54 -25.27 16.78
C GLY A 121 -5.34 -26.49 17.69
N LYS A 122 -5.29 -27.68 17.07
CA LYS A 122 -5.08 -28.97 17.75
C LYS A 122 -3.73 -29.04 18.47
N ASP A 123 -2.69 -28.50 17.84
CA ASP A 123 -1.31 -28.48 18.34
C ASP A 123 -0.78 -27.05 18.39
N LYS A 124 0.41 -26.87 18.98
CA LYS A 124 1.07 -25.55 19.10
C LYS A 124 1.33 -24.85 17.77
N ASN A 125 1.49 -25.61 16.69
CA ASN A 125 1.80 -25.10 15.35
C ASN A 125 0.55 -24.99 14.45
N HIS A 126 -0.59 -25.48 14.92
CA HIS A 126 -1.83 -25.44 14.16
C HIS A 126 -2.68 -24.26 14.62
N ILE A 127 -3.32 -23.58 13.68
CA ILE A 127 -4.26 -22.48 13.97
C ILE A 127 -5.57 -22.69 13.22
N ARG A 128 -6.63 -22.04 13.70
CA ARG A 128 -7.93 -22.03 13.03
C ARG A 128 -8.44 -20.62 12.86
N PHE A 129 -8.91 -20.29 11.67
CA PHE A 129 -9.56 -19.02 11.39
C PHE A 129 -11.08 -19.10 11.54
N THR A 130 -11.71 -18.02 11.97
CA THR A 130 -13.16 -17.83 11.87
C THR A 130 -13.48 -16.43 11.38
N TYR A 131 -14.66 -16.28 10.80
CA TYR A 131 -15.20 -15.02 10.33
C TYR A 131 -16.28 -14.58 11.31
N GLN A 132 -16.16 -13.37 11.84
CA GLN A 132 -17.13 -12.83 12.78
C GLN A 132 -17.35 -11.35 12.53
N ASN A 133 -18.57 -10.87 12.74
CA ASN A 133 -18.86 -9.44 12.70
C ASN A 133 -17.93 -8.71 13.71
N PRO A 134 -17.25 -7.63 13.31
CA PRO A 134 -16.24 -7.00 14.16
C PRO A 134 -16.78 -6.52 15.53
N GLU A 135 -18.05 -6.12 15.65
CA GLU A 135 -18.68 -5.79 16.95
C GLU A 135 -18.70 -6.99 17.90
N LYS A 136 -19.10 -8.15 17.37
CA LYS A 136 -19.16 -9.39 18.17
C LYS A 136 -17.78 -9.93 18.48
N ALA A 137 -16.80 -9.67 17.61
CA ALA A 137 -15.41 -10.04 17.83
C ALA A 137 -14.82 -9.23 19.00
N ASP A 138 -15.02 -7.92 19.01
CA ASP A 138 -14.58 -7.03 20.08
C ASP A 138 -15.22 -7.42 21.42
N GLU A 139 -16.53 -7.65 21.43
CA GLU A 139 -17.27 -8.10 22.62
C GLU A 139 -16.74 -9.45 23.15
N LEU A 140 -16.51 -10.42 22.26
CA LEU A 140 -15.98 -11.73 22.61
C LEU A 140 -14.59 -11.61 23.25
N ILE A 141 -13.70 -10.80 22.68
CA ILE A 141 -12.35 -10.61 23.19
C ILE A 141 -12.36 -9.88 24.53
N GLN A 142 -13.19 -8.84 24.68
CA GLN A 142 -13.36 -8.11 25.94
C GLN A 142 -13.89 -9.02 27.06
N ASN A 143 -14.91 -9.83 26.78
CA ASN A 143 -15.47 -10.78 27.75
C ASN A 143 -14.43 -11.82 28.20
N ILE A 144 -13.61 -12.32 27.28
CA ILE A 144 -12.51 -13.25 27.59
C ILE A 144 -11.46 -12.55 28.46
N HIS A 145 -11.03 -11.34 28.08
CA HIS A 145 -10.05 -10.57 28.86
C HIS A 145 -10.54 -10.29 30.27
N GLN A 146 -11.81 -9.91 30.44
CA GLN A 146 -12.41 -9.65 31.75
C GLN A 146 -12.48 -10.92 32.61
N SER A 147 -12.77 -12.07 32.00
CA SER A 147 -12.79 -13.36 32.69
C SER A 147 -11.39 -13.76 33.18
N ILE A 148 -10.37 -13.52 32.36
CA ILE A 148 -8.97 -13.80 32.70
C ILE A 148 -8.42 -12.81 33.72
N SER A 149 -8.77 -11.51 33.63
CA SER A 149 -8.35 -10.52 34.63
C SER A 149 -8.95 -10.84 35.99
N SER A 150 -10.23 -11.22 36.04
CA SER A 150 -10.89 -11.67 37.28
C SER A 150 -10.20 -12.91 37.87
N ALA A 151 -9.82 -13.87 37.02
CA ALA A 151 -9.03 -15.03 37.45
C ALA A 151 -7.64 -14.62 37.96
N ARG A 152 -6.97 -13.65 37.34
CA ARG A 152 -5.66 -13.14 37.75
C ARG A 152 -5.72 -12.41 39.09
N GLU A 153 -6.75 -11.62 39.34
CA GLU A 153 -6.95 -10.92 40.62
C GLU A 153 -7.14 -11.90 41.78
N SER A 154 -7.81 -13.04 41.55
CA SER A 154 -7.91 -14.12 42.54
C SER A 154 -6.55 -14.77 42.90
N VAL A 155 -5.53 -14.56 42.05
CA VAL A 155 -4.16 -15.06 42.22
C VAL A 155 -3.22 -13.99 42.80
N ALA A 156 -3.72 -12.78 43.10
CA ALA A 156 -2.91 -11.69 43.62
C ALA A 156 -2.17 -12.09 44.92
N LEU A 157 -0.93 -11.60 45.03
CA LEU A 157 0.14 -12.07 45.91
C LEU A 157 -0.27 -12.13 47.40
N PHE A 158 -0.54 -13.33 47.93
CA PHE A 158 -0.53 -13.55 49.37
C PHE A 158 0.92 -13.50 49.86
N SER A 159 1.31 -12.43 50.56
CA SER A 159 2.61 -12.32 51.23
C SER A 159 2.42 -12.26 52.74
N LEU A 160 2.90 -13.28 53.46
CA LEU A 160 2.89 -13.34 54.93
C LEU A 160 4.03 -12.50 55.55
N SER A 161 4.71 -11.66 54.77
CA SER A 161 5.86 -10.86 55.22
C SER A 161 5.53 -10.00 56.45
N ASP A 162 4.28 -9.56 56.58
CA ASP A 162 3.85 -8.74 57.71
C ASP A 162 3.55 -9.56 58.97
N GLN A 163 3.33 -10.86 58.86
CA GLN A 163 3.20 -11.79 59.99
C GLN A 163 4.55 -12.41 60.38
N ILE A 164 5.48 -12.58 59.43
CA ILE A 164 6.81 -13.14 59.69
C ILE A 164 7.70 -12.15 60.46
N LYS A 165 7.71 -10.87 60.08
CA LYS A 165 8.52 -9.81 60.73
C LYS A 165 8.33 -9.69 62.26
N PRO A 166 7.10 -9.64 62.82
CA PRO A 166 6.92 -9.58 64.27
C PRO A 166 7.39 -10.86 64.96
N ILE A 167 7.18 -12.05 64.36
CA ILE A 167 7.66 -13.33 64.92
C ILE A 167 9.19 -13.35 64.99
N THR A 168 9.88 -12.91 63.93
CA THR A 168 11.35 -12.83 63.92
C THR A 168 11.87 -11.81 64.94
N LYS A 169 11.16 -10.68 65.11
CA LYS A 169 11.51 -9.64 66.09
C LYS A 169 11.35 -10.15 67.53
N VAL A 170 10.26 -10.85 67.84
CA VAL A 170 10.00 -11.44 69.16
C VAL A 170 11.00 -12.57 69.45
N ARG A 171 11.31 -13.43 68.48
CA ARG A 171 12.36 -14.45 68.62
C ARG A 171 13.70 -13.83 68.96
N ASN A 172 14.13 -12.80 68.23
CA ASN A 172 15.41 -12.13 68.49
C ASN A 172 15.42 -11.42 69.86
N LEU A 173 14.29 -10.84 70.30
CA LEU A 173 14.15 -10.26 71.63
C LEU A 173 14.29 -11.33 72.73
N LEU A 174 13.65 -12.49 72.57
CA LEU A 174 13.75 -13.61 73.52
C LEU A 174 15.16 -14.19 73.56
N LEU A 175 15.87 -14.27 72.44
CA LEU A 175 17.27 -14.69 72.40
C LEU A 175 18.19 -13.70 73.15
N ILE A 176 18.02 -12.39 72.91
CA ILE A 176 18.78 -11.35 73.64
C ILE A 176 18.48 -11.40 75.14
N ALA A 177 17.20 -11.56 75.52
CA ALA A 177 16.79 -11.69 76.92
C ALA A 177 17.38 -12.93 77.59
N SER A 178 17.46 -14.06 76.88
CA SER A 178 18.10 -15.28 77.39
C SER A 178 19.60 -15.08 77.60
N LEU A 179 20.30 -14.41 76.67
CA LEU A 179 21.74 -14.11 76.78
C LEU A 179 22.04 -13.16 77.96
N LEU A 180 21.25 -12.09 78.11
CA LEU A 180 21.37 -11.14 79.23
C LEU A 180 21.08 -11.82 80.57
N SER A 181 20.09 -12.71 80.61
CA SER A 181 19.73 -13.44 81.83
C SER A 181 20.77 -14.51 82.22
N ILE A 182 21.52 -15.07 81.25
CA ILE A 182 22.66 -15.95 81.53
C ILE A 182 23.80 -15.17 82.21
N ILE A 183 24.11 -13.96 81.72
CA ILE A 183 25.12 -13.08 82.31
C ILE A 183 24.70 -12.62 83.71
N GLY A 184 23.43 -12.23 83.89
CA GLY A 184 22.88 -11.83 85.20
C GLY A 184 22.71 -13.00 86.19
N GLY A 185 22.45 -14.21 85.70
CA GLY A 185 22.28 -15.42 86.49
C GLY A 185 23.53 -15.89 87.24
N LEU A 186 24.71 -15.43 86.81
CA LEU A 186 25.98 -15.63 87.54
C LEU A 186 26.00 -14.91 88.90
N PHE A 187 25.23 -13.82 89.05
CA PHE A 187 25.17 -13.02 90.28
C PHE A 187 23.88 -13.24 91.08
N PHE A 188 22.78 -13.67 90.44
CA PHE A 188 21.49 -13.92 91.09
C PHE A 188 20.84 -15.22 90.58
N PRO A 189 20.73 -16.29 91.39
CA PRO A 189 20.25 -17.61 90.96
C PRO A 189 18.81 -17.63 90.40
N VAL A 190 17.94 -16.72 90.85
CA VAL A 190 16.53 -16.64 90.38
C VAL A 190 16.44 -16.23 88.91
N LEU A 191 17.37 -15.40 88.42
CA LEU A 191 17.43 -14.99 87.01
C LEU A 191 17.81 -16.15 86.08
N PHE A 192 18.49 -17.18 86.60
CA PHE A 192 18.83 -18.37 85.83
C PHE A 192 17.60 -19.20 85.45
N ALA A 193 16.56 -19.27 86.29
CA ALA A 193 15.32 -19.97 85.95
C ALA A 193 14.56 -19.31 84.77
N LEU A 194 14.65 -17.98 84.65
CA LEU A 194 14.07 -17.22 83.54
C LEU A 194 14.77 -17.49 82.20
N THR A 195 16.05 -17.88 82.21
CA THR A 195 16.79 -18.26 81.00
C THR A 195 16.18 -19.50 80.33
N GLY A 196 15.78 -20.50 81.12
CA GLY A 196 15.17 -21.73 80.62
C GLY A 196 13.83 -21.47 79.96
N LEU A 197 12.97 -20.65 80.58
CA LEU A 197 11.67 -20.28 80.02
C LEU A 197 11.82 -19.44 78.73
N ALA A 198 12.73 -18.47 78.71
CA ALA A 198 13.02 -17.66 77.53
C ALA A 198 13.61 -18.51 76.38
N GLY A 199 14.47 -19.47 76.69
CA GLY A 199 15.06 -20.40 75.72
C GLY A 199 14.03 -21.32 75.07
N ILE A 200 13.12 -21.91 75.87
CA ILE A 200 12.01 -22.73 75.36
C ILE A 200 11.07 -21.88 74.47
N GLY A 201 10.77 -20.64 74.89
CA GLY A 201 9.99 -19.69 74.09
C GLY A 201 10.66 -19.33 72.75
N ALA A 202 11.98 -19.17 72.72
CA ALA A 202 12.73 -18.90 71.50
C ALA A 202 12.73 -20.11 70.53
N ILE A 203 12.86 -21.33 71.05
CA ILE A 203 12.78 -22.57 70.25
C ILE A 203 11.37 -22.75 69.67
N PHE A 204 10.33 -22.50 70.46
CA PHE A 204 8.94 -22.55 70.00
C PHE A 204 8.68 -21.53 68.87
N MET A 205 9.16 -20.30 69.02
CA MET A 205 9.05 -19.27 67.98
C MET A 205 9.86 -19.61 66.73
N PHE A 206 11.01 -20.29 66.87
CA PHE A 206 11.79 -20.77 65.73
C PHE A 206 11.04 -21.87 64.95
N ILE A 207 10.37 -22.79 65.64
CA ILE A 207 9.52 -23.81 65.02
C ILE A 207 8.33 -23.16 64.29
N GLN A 208 7.66 -22.17 64.89
CA GLN A 208 6.60 -21.43 64.21
C GLN A 208 7.10 -20.67 62.97
N GLU A 209 8.25 -20.00 63.05
CA GLU A 209 8.82 -19.27 61.92
C GLU A 209 9.15 -20.22 60.76
N ASN A 210 9.71 -21.40 61.04
CA ASN A 210 9.96 -22.39 60.00
C ASN A 210 8.68 -22.96 59.42
N ASN A 211 7.64 -23.21 60.22
CA ASN A 211 6.34 -23.64 59.71
C ASN A 211 5.71 -22.59 58.79
N HIS A 212 5.76 -21.30 59.15
CA HIS A 212 5.26 -20.21 58.31
C HIS A 212 6.08 -20.04 57.03
N LYS A 213 7.41 -20.20 57.08
CA LYS A 213 8.28 -20.20 55.89
C LYS A 213 8.02 -21.40 54.96
N VAL A 214 7.76 -22.57 55.53
CA VAL A 214 7.41 -23.78 54.77
C VAL A 214 6.03 -23.62 54.12
N GLN A 215 5.04 -23.08 54.84
CA GLN A 215 3.73 -22.74 54.29
C GLN A 215 3.85 -21.71 53.16
N GLU A 216 4.66 -20.66 53.33
CA GLU A 216 4.91 -19.67 52.30
C GLU A 216 5.60 -20.28 51.07
N LYS A 217 6.57 -21.18 51.26
CA LYS A 217 7.23 -21.88 50.15
C LYS A 217 6.26 -22.80 49.39
N ILE A 218 5.47 -23.59 50.10
CA ILE A 218 4.44 -24.47 49.50
C ILE A 218 3.41 -23.64 48.73
N GLN A 219 2.98 -22.50 49.28
CA GLN A 219 2.04 -21.61 48.61
C GLN A 219 2.67 -20.86 47.41
N ARG A 220 3.96 -20.50 47.47
CA ARG A 220 4.69 -19.90 46.33
C ARG A 220 4.85 -20.88 45.18
N ASP A 221 5.17 -22.14 45.47
CA ASP A 221 5.27 -23.20 44.46
C ASP A 221 3.88 -23.48 43.82
N ALA A 222 2.81 -23.48 44.64
CA ALA A 222 1.43 -23.56 44.15
C ALA A 222 1.01 -22.34 43.30
N GLN A 223 1.43 -21.13 43.72
CA GLN A 223 1.20 -19.89 42.96
C GLN A 223 1.97 -19.86 41.64
N GLN A 224 3.14 -20.48 41.54
CA GLN A 224 3.88 -20.58 40.28
C GLN A 224 3.13 -21.47 39.28
N GLY A 225 2.52 -22.56 39.75
CA GLY A 225 1.59 -23.37 38.95
C GLY A 225 0.37 -22.57 38.48
N MET A 226 -0.25 -21.79 39.37
CA MET A 226 -1.38 -20.92 38.99
C MET A 226 -0.99 -19.83 38.00
N LYS A 227 0.17 -19.17 38.17
CA LYS A 227 0.70 -18.19 37.20
C LYS A 227 0.90 -18.81 35.81
N ASN A 228 1.41 -20.03 35.74
CA ASN A 228 1.54 -20.74 34.47
C ASN A 228 0.17 -21.07 33.84
N SER A 229 -0.84 -21.41 34.66
CA SER A 229 -2.19 -21.67 34.16
C SER A 229 -2.89 -20.40 33.64
N VAL A 230 -2.74 -19.26 34.33
CA VAL A 230 -3.26 -17.96 33.87
C VAL A 230 -2.56 -17.55 32.57
N LYS A 231 -1.24 -17.72 32.50
CA LYS A 231 -0.49 -17.49 31.26
C LYS A 231 -0.99 -18.36 30.11
N HIS A 232 -1.23 -19.65 30.36
CA HIS A 232 -1.78 -20.54 29.34
C HIS A 232 -3.17 -20.07 28.87
N LEU A 233 -4.03 -19.57 29.75
CA LEU A 233 -5.31 -18.98 29.36
C LEU A 233 -5.13 -17.70 28.53
N GLU A 234 -4.19 -16.83 28.90
CA GLU A 234 -3.83 -15.65 28.10
C GLU A 234 -3.31 -16.02 26.72
N ASP A 235 -2.54 -17.10 26.62
CA ASP A 235 -2.02 -17.62 25.36
C ASP A 235 -3.14 -18.17 24.46
N MET A 236 -4.22 -18.72 25.04
CA MET A 236 -5.37 -19.26 24.30
C MET A 236 -6.35 -18.20 23.77
N ILE A 237 -6.19 -16.92 24.13
CA ILE A 237 -7.04 -15.84 23.63
C ILE A 237 -6.88 -15.71 22.11
N PRO A 238 -7.98 -15.68 21.33
CA PRO A 238 -7.91 -15.48 19.88
C PRO A 238 -7.43 -14.07 19.52
N GLU A 239 -6.77 -13.96 18.38
CA GLU A 239 -6.25 -12.68 17.86
C GLU A 239 -7.09 -12.21 16.68
N VAL A 240 -7.45 -10.92 16.61
CA VAL A 240 -8.06 -10.32 15.41
C VAL A 240 -6.96 -10.03 14.40
N VAL A 241 -6.85 -10.87 13.37
CA VAL A 241 -5.79 -10.77 12.36
C VAL A 241 -6.16 -9.78 11.25
N TYR A 242 -7.45 -9.60 10.98
CA TYR A 242 -7.95 -8.58 10.06
C TYR A 242 -9.26 -7.97 10.55
N ASP A 243 -9.32 -6.64 10.49
CA ASP A 243 -10.49 -5.84 10.83
C ASP A 243 -10.86 -4.97 9.62
N PRO A 244 -12.02 -5.22 8.98
CA PRO A 244 -12.44 -4.48 7.79
C PRO A 244 -12.78 -3.01 8.07
N ARG A 245 -12.95 -2.59 9.33
CA ARG A 245 -13.24 -1.18 9.66
C ARG A 245 -12.03 -0.27 9.47
N LYS A 246 -10.82 -0.84 9.56
CA LYS A 246 -9.55 -0.11 9.47
C LYS A 246 -9.10 0.11 8.03
N ASP A 247 -9.51 -0.78 7.13
CA ASP A 247 -9.09 -0.78 5.73
C ASP A 247 -10.29 -0.48 4.83
N LYS A 248 -10.28 0.71 4.23
CA LYS A 248 -11.37 1.17 3.35
C LYS A 248 -11.08 0.93 1.87
N ASP A 249 -9.82 0.68 1.52
CA ASP A 249 -9.42 0.49 0.13
C ASP A 249 -9.81 -0.92 -0.33
N LEU A 250 -10.40 -0.98 -1.52
CA LEU A 250 -10.73 -2.26 -2.16
C LEU A 250 -9.49 -2.92 -2.77
N MET A 251 -8.47 -2.15 -3.13
CA MET A 251 -7.35 -2.62 -3.94
C MET A 251 -6.04 -2.69 -3.18
N ALA A 252 -5.52 -3.90 -2.99
CA ALA A 252 -4.14 -4.12 -2.58
C ALA A 252 -3.19 -3.98 -3.78
N ARG A 253 -2.21 -3.08 -3.67
CA ARG A 253 -1.12 -2.98 -4.66
C ARG A 253 0.05 -3.84 -4.21
N VAL A 254 0.46 -4.77 -5.06
CA VAL A 254 1.57 -5.68 -4.79
C VAL A 254 2.58 -5.59 -5.92
N SER A 255 3.71 -4.94 -5.64
CA SER A 255 4.82 -4.81 -6.61
C SER A 255 5.64 -6.10 -6.71
N GLU A 256 5.85 -6.76 -5.56
CA GLU A 256 6.61 -8.01 -5.42
C GLU A 256 5.69 -9.09 -4.83
N PRO A 257 4.93 -9.79 -5.69
CA PRO A 257 4.08 -10.89 -5.26
C PRO A 257 4.94 -12.09 -4.87
N ASP A 258 4.87 -12.46 -3.60
CA ASP A 258 5.45 -13.65 -3.02
C ASP A 258 4.44 -14.31 -2.06
N ASP A 259 4.75 -15.50 -1.53
CA ASP A 259 3.88 -16.19 -0.58
C ASP A 259 3.52 -15.30 0.63
N ARG A 260 4.48 -14.48 1.12
CA ARG A 260 4.30 -13.66 2.33
C ARG A 260 3.33 -12.50 2.10
N ASN A 261 3.50 -11.74 1.03
CA ASN A 261 2.69 -10.58 0.72
C ASN A 261 1.31 -10.99 0.18
N MET A 262 1.24 -12.10 -0.56
CA MET A 262 0.00 -12.55 -1.21
C MET A 262 -0.84 -13.43 -0.27
N LYS A 263 -0.31 -14.53 0.26
CA LYS A 263 -1.04 -15.43 1.18
C LYS A 263 -0.98 -14.93 2.63
N GLY A 264 0.19 -14.49 3.07
CA GLY A 264 0.49 -14.16 4.47
C GLY A 264 1.50 -15.13 5.06
N GLY A 265 1.53 -15.23 6.39
CA GLY A 265 2.29 -16.28 7.05
C GLY A 265 2.38 -16.09 8.55
N PHE A 266 3.47 -16.60 9.13
CA PHE A 266 3.72 -16.57 10.57
C PHE A 266 5.02 -15.81 10.84
N ARG A 267 4.97 -14.86 11.78
CA ARG A 267 6.15 -14.12 12.22
C ARG A 267 7.10 -15.03 12.98
N HIS A 268 8.38 -14.76 12.86
CA HIS A 268 9.41 -15.46 13.63
C HIS A 268 9.32 -15.08 15.11
N ASP A 269 9.30 -16.08 15.98
CA ASP A 269 9.42 -15.87 17.42
C ASP A 269 10.89 -15.88 17.86
N PRO A 270 11.45 -14.77 18.38
CA PRO A 270 12.79 -14.76 18.98
C PRO A 270 12.87 -15.56 20.29
N TYR A 271 11.77 -15.78 21.00
CA TYR A 271 11.76 -16.41 22.33
C TYR A 271 11.31 -17.87 22.26
N GLN A 272 12.18 -18.76 21.77
CA GLN A 272 11.88 -20.20 21.64
C GLN A 272 12.11 -21.02 22.93
N SER A 273 12.70 -20.44 23.97
CA SER A 273 13.01 -21.11 25.24
C SER A 273 12.51 -20.32 26.46
N GLY A 274 12.34 -21.00 27.60
CA GLY A 274 11.98 -20.35 28.87
C GLY A 274 10.49 -20.01 29.06
N ASN A 275 9.57 -20.77 28.45
CA ASN A 275 8.11 -20.58 28.52
C ASN A 275 7.62 -19.21 28.05
N LEU A 276 8.44 -18.41 27.36
CA LEU A 276 8.11 -17.07 26.83
C LEU A 276 7.69 -17.08 25.35
N HIS A 277 7.45 -18.27 24.78
CA HIS A 277 6.99 -18.42 23.41
C HIS A 277 5.67 -17.70 23.15
N THR A 278 5.57 -17.11 21.97
CA THR A 278 4.34 -16.52 21.44
C THR A 278 3.58 -17.57 20.62
N PRO A 279 2.31 -17.84 20.95
CA PRO A 279 1.49 -18.79 20.20
C PRO A 279 1.39 -18.47 18.70
N ALA A 280 1.23 -19.50 17.88
CA ALA A 280 1.21 -19.37 16.41
C ALA A 280 0.11 -18.41 15.91
N HIS A 281 -1.10 -18.47 16.48
CA HIS A 281 -2.22 -17.62 16.05
C HIS A 281 -1.97 -16.13 16.30
N LYS A 282 -1.22 -15.77 17.36
CA LYS A 282 -0.82 -14.38 17.63
C LYS A 282 0.33 -13.90 16.73
N ARG A 283 1.14 -14.81 16.19
CA ARG A 283 2.20 -14.51 15.23
C ARG A 283 1.71 -14.45 13.79
N THR A 284 0.46 -14.81 13.55
CA THR A 284 -0.13 -14.93 12.22
C THR A 284 -0.39 -13.56 11.62
N TYR A 285 -0.15 -13.43 10.32
CA TYR A 285 -0.55 -12.27 9.54
C TYR A 285 -1.09 -12.70 8.18
N LEU A 286 -2.04 -11.93 7.66
CA LEU A 286 -2.70 -12.20 6.39
C LEU A 286 -2.08 -11.38 5.25
N GLY A 287 -2.02 -11.98 4.06
CA GLY A 287 -1.61 -11.31 2.83
C GLY A 287 -2.80 -10.70 2.07
N ALA A 288 -2.52 -10.20 0.86
CA ALA A 288 -3.47 -9.53 -0.01
C ALA A 288 -4.71 -10.39 -0.33
N HIS A 289 -4.54 -11.72 -0.53
CA HIS A 289 -5.64 -12.62 -0.89
C HIS A 289 -6.77 -12.66 0.13
N ALA A 290 -6.45 -12.58 1.42
CA ALA A 290 -7.46 -12.63 2.49
C ALA A 290 -7.98 -11.25 2.90
N LYS A 291 -7.24 -10.18 2.56
CA LYS A 291 -7.53 -8.81 3.01
C LYS A 291 -8.33 -7.99 1.99
N SER A 292 -7.98 -8.11 0.71
CA SER A 292 -8.43 -7.15 -0.29
C SER A 292 -9.17 -7.84 -1.44
N PRO A 293 -10.37 -7.37 -1.80
CA PRO A 293 -11.13 -7.97 -2.90
C PRO A 293 -10.49 -7.72 -4.27
N VAL A 294 -9.71 -6.66 -4.46
CA VAL A 294 -8.99 -6.38 -5.70
C VAL A 294 -7.49 -6.44 -5.43
N ILE A 295 -6.75 -7.12 -6.30
CA ILE A 295 -5.28 -7.21 -6.22
C ILE A 295 -4.68 -6.66 -7.51
N TYR A 296 -3.89 -5.61 -7.38
CA TYR A 296 -3.14 -4.99 -8.47
C TYR A 296 -1.68 -5.46 -8.47
N ILE A 297 -1.23 -5.98 -9.62
CA ILE A 297 0.13 -6.47 -9.83
C ILE A 297 0.74 -5.68 -11.00
N ASP A 298 1.66 -4.76 -10.70
CA ASP A 298 2.20 -3.82 -11.70
C ASP A 298 3.14 -4.47 -12.73
N GLU A 299 3.91 -5.45 -12.31
CA GLU A 299 4.87 -6.12 -13.18
C GLU A 299 4.79 -7.63 -13.00
N LEU A 300 4.03 -8.30 -13.88
CA LEU A 300 3.85 -9.75 -13.83
C LEU A 300 5.19 -10.54 -13.90
N LYS A 301 6.26 -9.93 -14.42
CA LYS A 301 7.60 -10.51 -14.45
C LYS A 301 8.16 -10.79 -13.05
N THR A 302 7.80 -10.02 -12.03
CA THR A 302 8.23 -10.28 -10.64
C THR A 302 7.58 -11.56 -10.10
N LEU A 303 6.33 -11.81 -10.48
CA LEU A 303 5.61 -13.02 -10.12
C LEU A 303 6.24 -14.28 -10.71
N VAL A 304 6.61 -14.24 -11.98
CA VAL A 304 7.35 -15.33 -12.64
C VAL A 304 8.66 -15.63 -11.90
N LYS A 305 9.44 -14.58 -11.57
CA LYS A 305 10.72 -14.75 -10.86
C LYS A 305 10.57 -15.34 -9.46
N SER A 306 9.48 -15.00 -8.76
CA SER A 306 9.20 -15.50 -7.41
C SER A 306 8.75 -16.98 -7.40
N GLY A 307 8.30 -17.50 -8.54
CA GLY A 307 7.70 -18.84 -8.63
C GLY A 307 6.27 -18.94 -8.06
N TYR A 308 5.61 -17.81 -7.78
CA TYR A 308 4.27 -17.78 -7.17
C TYR A 308 3.11 -18.04 -8.16
N MET A 309 3.40 -18.23 -9.47
CA MET A 309 2.37 -18.38 -10.51
C MET A 309 1.48 -19.60 -10.30
N SER A 310 2.07 -20.73 -9.93
CA SER A 310 1.33 -21.97 -9.64
C SER A 310 0.37 -21.80 -8.48
N ASP A 311 0.83 -21.12 -7.42
CA ASP A 311 0.00 -20.84 -6.25
C ASP A 311 -1.14 -19.89 -6.59
N LEU A 312 -0.85 -18.82 -7.34
CA LEU A 312 -1.88 -17.88 -7.78
C LEU A 312 -2.96 -18.58 -8.61
N LEU A 313 -2.55 -19.46 -9.54
CA LEU A 313 -3.47 -20.26 -10.36
C LEU A 313 -4.38 -21.16 -9.52
N GLU A 314 -3.81 -21.87 -8.55
CA GLU A 314 -4.57 -22.71 -7.62
C GLU A 314 -5.60 -21.88 -6.83
N ILE A 315 -5.18 -20.72 -6.32
CA ILE A 315 -6.04 -19.81 -5.55
C ILE A 315 -7.16 -19.25 -6.43
N MET A 316 -6.85 -18.81 -7.66
CA MET A 316 -7.85 -18.34 -8.62
C MET A 316 -8.89 -19.42 -8.96
N GLN A 317 -8.49 -20.69 -8.98
CA GLN A 317 -9.38 -21.81 -9.24
C GLN A 317 -10.26 -22.15 -8.04
N ASN A 318 -9.64 -22.34 -6.87
CA ASN A 318 -10.32 -22.82 -5.66
C ASN A 318 -11.03 -21.69 -4.90
N LYS A 319 -10.68 -20.43 -5.18
CA LYS A 319 -11.13 -19.22 -4.47
C LYS A 319 -10.84 -19.25 -2.97
N ARG A 320 -9.92 -20.13 -2.58
CA ARG A 320 -9.57 -20.47 -1.21
C ARG A 320 -8.13 -20.95 -1.15
N PHE A 321 -7.50 -20.79 0.00
CA PHE A 321 -6.15 -21.26 0.23
C PHE A 321 -5.93 -21.61 1.69
N ILE A 322 -4.96 -22.50 1.95
CA ILE A 322 -4.50 -22.80 3.29
C ILE A 322 -3.30 -21.90 3.60
N LEU A 323 -3.32 -21.25 4.77
CA LEU A 323 -2.17 -20.48 5.22
C LEU A 323 -1.11 -21.43 5.78
N GLU A 324 0.07 -21.39 5.19
CA GLU A 324 1.21 -22.22 5.61
C GLU A 324 2.42 -21.35 5.90
N GLY A 325 3.27 -21.81 6.81
CA GLY A 325 4.60 -21.28 7.01
C GLY A 325 5.41 -21.36 5.73
N GLY A 326 5.78 -20.21 5.14
CA GLY A 326 6.57 -20.17 3.91
C GLY A 326 7.90 -20.94 4.03
N ARG A 327 8.54 -21.22 2.88
CA ARG A 327 9.69 -22.12 2.71
C ARG A 327 11.00 -21.75 3.44
N ASN A 328 10.99 -20.79 4.35
CA ASN A 328 12.19 -20.35 5.09
C ASN A 328 12.41 -21.19 6.34
N THR A 329 13.63 -21.27 6.85
CA THR A 329 14.01 -22.12 8.01
C THR A 329 13.62 -21.55 9.39
N GLY A 330 12.69 -20.59 9.45
CA GLY A 330 12.29 -19.94 10.70
C GLY A 330 11.29 -20.76 11.52
N SER A 331 11.10 -20.42 12.80
CA SER A 331 10.10 -21.07 13.67
C SER A 331 8.67 -21.04 13.13
N GLY A 332 8.35 -20.03 12.31
CA GLY A 332 7.05 -19.91 11.64
C GLY A 332 6.83 -20.84 10.45
N ALA A 333 7.82 -21.64 10.04
CA ALA A 333 7.74 -22.50 8.86
C ALA A 333 6.95 -23.79 9.09
N ALA A 334 6.94 -24.28 10.33
CA ALA A 334 6.18 -25.46 10.72
C ALA A 334 4.72 -25.13 11.06
N ASP A 335 4.36 -23.84 11.12
CA ASP A 335 3.02 -23.39 11.47
C ASP A 335 2.09 -23.50 10.26
N ARG A 336 0.83 -23.91 10.51
CA ARG A 336 -0.16 -24.15 9.46
C ARG A 336 -1.59 -23.91 9.93
N ALA A 337 -2.42 -23.38 9.05
CA ALA A 337 -3.86 -23.30 9.27
C ALA A 337 -4.55 -24.64 9.00
N GLU A 338 -5.48 -25.02 9.88
CA GLU A 338 -6.30 -26.21 9.72
C GLU A 338 -7.42 -26.04 8.70
N ASN A 339 -7.87 -24.80 8.50
CA ASN A 339 -8.96 -24.47 7.61
C ASN A 339 -8.53 -23.47 6.55
N GLU A 340 -9.26 -23.50 5.44
CA GLU A 340 -9.04 -22.61 4.30
C GLU A 340 -9.55 -21.20 4.57
N LEU A 341 -8.77 -20.22 4.11
CA LEU A 341 -9.17 -18.82 4.02
C LEU A 341 -9.83 -18.56 2.67
N ARG A 342 -10.76 -17.59 2.64
CA ARG A 342 -11.43 -17.14 1.41
C ARG A 342 -10.49 -16.22 0.64
N ALA A 343 -10.45 -16.40 -0.68
CA ALA A 343 -9.64 -15.62 -1.62
C ALA A 343 -10.41 -15.42 -2.93
N GLU A 344 -11.52 -14.68 -2.85
CA GLU A 344 -12.34 -14.30 -3.99
C GLU A 344 -11.88 -12.95 -4.54
N ASN A 345 -10.66 -12.92 -5.08
CA ASN A 345 -10.04 -11.67 -5.52
C ASN A 345 -10.23 -11.43 -7.03
N ILE A 346 -10.51 -10.19 -7.40
CA ILE A 346 -10.36 -9.67 -8.76
C ILE A 346 -8.89 -9.32 -8.96
N ILE A 347 -8.28 -9.80 -10.04
CA ILE A 347 -6.85 -9.58 -10.31
C ILE A 347 -6.72 -8.61 -11.47
N ILE A 348 -5.97 -7.55 -11.24
CA ILE A 348 -5.57 -6.55 -12.24
C ILE A 348 -4.06 -6.67 -12.39
N ALA A 349 -3.62 -7.36 -13.44
CA ALA A 349 -2.20 -7.56 -13.71
C ALA A 349 -1.75 -6.71 -14.89
N CYS A 350 -0.51 -6.23 -14.82
CA CYS A 350 0.14 -5.45 -15.86
C CYS A 350 1.40 -6.17 -16.32
N CYS A 351 1.63 -6.19 -17.63
CA CYS A 351 2.88 -6.71 -18.17
C CYS A 351 3.33 -5.97 -19.43
N ASN A 352 4.60 -6.16 -19.79
CA ASN A 352 5.15 -5.71 -21.06
C ASN A 352 4.95 -6.81 -22.12
N HIS A 353 5.06 -6.44 -23.39
CA HIS A 353 4.93 -7.38 -24.51
C HIS A 353 5.94 -8.53 -24.42
N ASP A 354 7.18 -8.25 -24.00
CA ASP A 354 8.22 -9.28 -23.83
C ASP A 354 7.82 -10.33 -22.78
N THR A 355 7.16 -9.89 -21.70
CA THR A 355 6.65 -10.79 -20.65
C THR A 355 5.49 -11.63 -21.15
N LEU A 356 4.59 -11.06 -21.95
CA LEU A 356 3.51 -11.82 -22.58
C LEU A 356 4.07 -12.92 -23.49
N SER A 357 5.03 -12.58 -24.36
CA SER A 357 5.67 -13.54 -25.27
C SER A 357 6.35 -14.67 -24.49
N TYR A 358 7.04 -14.33 -23.40
CA TYR A 358 7.67 -15.31 -22.51
C TYR A 358 6.65 -16.30 -21.91
N LEU A 359 5.53 -15.79 -21.39
CA LEU A 359 4.45 -16.62 -20.82
C LEU A 359 3.80 -17.54 -21.86
N GLN A 360 3.69 -17.07 -23.10
CA GLN A 360 3.18 -17.88 -24.21
C GLN A 360 4.15 -19.00 -24.62
N SER A 361 5.46 -18.77 -24.53
CA SER A 361 6.47 -19.75 -24.97
C SER A 361 6.88 -20.78 -23.91
N GLU A 362 6.96 -20.42 -22.63
CA GLU A 362 7.53 -21.29 -21.57
C GLU A 362 6.50 -22.17 -20.83
N GLY A 363 5.24 -22.21 -21.27
CA GLY A 363 4.24 -23.15 -20.75
C GLY A 363 3.37 -22.62 -19.61
N ASP A 364 3.55 -21.37 -19.19
CA ASP A 364 2.62 -20.65 -18.30
C ASP A 364 1.34 -20.17 -19.04
N GLY A 365 1.08 -20.72 -20.24
CA GLY A 365 -0.16 -20.52 -20.99
C GLY A 365 -1.41 -20.92 -20.20
N ALA A 366 -1.28 -21.76 -19.16
CA ALA A 366 -2.36 -22.05 -18.22
C ALA A 366 -2.86 -20.79 -17.49
N PHE A 367 -1.97 -19.88 -17.11
CA PHE A 367 -2.35 -18.59 -16.50
C PHE A 367 -3.10 -17.70 -17.48
N LEU A 368 -2.60 -17.58 -18.70
CA LEU A 368 -3.26 -16.79 -19.75
C LEU A 368 -4.64 -17.35 -20.10
N SER A 369 -4.73 -18.67 -20.28
CA SER A 369 -6.00 -19.36 -20.52
C SER A 369 -6.99 -19.11 -19.38
N ARG A 370 -6.50 -19.12 -18.12
CA ARG A 370 -7.37 -18.90 -16.95
C ARG A 370 -7.87 -17.47 -16.84
N ILE A 371 -7.05 -16.50 -17.25
CA ILE A 371 -7.48 -15.10 -17.37
C ILE A 371 -8.48 -14.96 -18.50
N GLU A 372 -8.27 -15.59 -19.66
CA GLU A 372 -9.20 -15.53 -20.79
C GLU A 372 -10.55 -16.19 -20.49
N ASP A 373 -10.58 -17.27 -19.69
CA ASP A 373 -11.81 -17.96 -19.29
C ASP A 373 -12.80 -17.07 -18.50
N ARG A 374 -12.28 -16.17 -17.66
CA ARG A 374 -13.06 -15.37 -16.71
C ARG A 374 -12.68 -13.89 -16.72
N GLY A 375 -12.08 -13.42 -17.79
CA GLY A 375 -11.43 -12.11 -17.82
C GLY A 375 -11.08 -11.70 -19.24
N GLU A 376 -10.20 -10.71 -19.36
CA GLU A 376 -9.79 -10.17 -20.66
C GLU A 376 -8.31 -9.77 -20.65
N ILE A 377 -7.63 -10.07 -21.74
CA ILE A 377 -6.28 -9.57 -22.01
C ILE A 377 -6.41 -8.34 -22.90
N VAL A 378 -6.03 -7.18 -22.36
CA VAL A 378 -6.14 -5.89 -23.04
C VAL A 378 -4.77 -5.45 -23.50
N GLN A 379 -4.59 -5.35 -24.81
CA GLN A 379 -3.41 -4.74 -25.40
C GLN A 379 -3.58 -3.23 -25.48
N MET A 380 -2.66 -2.52 -24.84
CA MET A 380 -2.64 -1.07 -24.77
C MET A 380 -2.08 -0.47 -26.06
N GLU A 381 -2.82 0.47 -26.63
CA GLU A 381 -2.39 1.17 -27.83
C GLU A 381 -1.16 2.03 -27.49
N SER A 382 -0.09 1.89 -28.28
CA SER A 382 1.13 2.70 -28.12
C SER A 382 1.12 3.96 -29.00
N ALA A 383 0.29 3.98 -30.04
CA ALA A 383 0.08 5.12 -30.90
C ALA A 383 -1.30 5.08 -31.55
N VAL A 384 -1.97 6.22 -31.64
CA VAL A 384 -3.32 6.35 -32.21
C VAL A 384 -3.34 7.21 -33.47
N PRO A 385 -4.24 6.93 -34.43
CA PRO A 385 -4.37 7.77 -35.62
C PRO A 385 -4.79 9.20 -35.26
N GLU A 386 -4.24 10.18 -35.99
CA GLU A 386 -4.56 11.59 -35.77
C GLU A 386 -5.95 11.96 -36.36
N THR A 387 -6.97 11.82 -35.54
CA THR A 387 -8.37 12.18 -35.82
C THR A 387 -8.77 13.42 -35.02
N THR A 388 -9.91 14.02 -35.37
CA THR A 388 -10.47 15.15 -34.58
C THR A 388 -10.74 14.73 -33.13
N GLU A 389 -11.13 13.47 -32.91
CA GLU A 389 -11.41 12.95 -31.57
C GLU A 389 -10.14 12.73 -30.74
N SER A 390 -9.10 12.13 -31.33
CA SER A 390 -7.81 11.99 -30.65
C SER A 390 -7.21 13.35 -30.29
N ILE A 391 -7.40 14.36 -31.15
CA ILE A 391 -6.95 15.75 -30.88
C ILE A 391 -7.72 16.36 -29.70
N ARG A 392 -9.05 16.16 -29.63
CA ARG A 392 -9.84 16.59 -28.46
C ARG A 392 -9.38 15.92 -27.19
N GLN A 393 -9.10 14.62 -27.25
CA GLN A 393 -8.57 13.86 -26.14
C GLN A 393 -7.22 14.40 -25.65
N VAL A 394 -6.31 14.85 -26.54
CA VAL A 394 -5.08 15.53 -26.09
C VAL A 394 -5.39 16.81 -25.32
N ALA A 395 -6.32 17.62 -25.80
CA ALA A 395 -6.71 18.85 -25.13
C ALA A 395 -7.36 18.57 -23.76
N GLN A 396 -8.17 17.52 -23.67
CA GLN A 396 -8.70 16.99 -22.40
C GLN A 396 -7.56 16.53 -21.47
N TYR A 397 -6.56 15.83 -21.98
CA TYR A 397 -5.42 15.38 -21.19
C TYR A 397 -4.61 16.55 -20.64
N ILE A 398 -4.34 17.60 -21.43
CA ILE A 398 -3.68 18.81 -20.93
C ILE A 398 -4.50 19.45 -19.81
N LYS A 399 -5.82 19.56 -19.99
CA LYS A 399 -6.71 20.09 -18.94
C LYS A 399 -6.68 19.24 -17.67
N GLN A 400 -6.65 17.91 -17.80
CA GLN A 400 -6.50 17.02 -16.65
C GLN A 400 -5.18 17.24 -15.92
N GLU A 401 -4.06 17.40 -16.64
CA GLU A 401 -2.76 17.67 -16.02
C GLU A 401 -2.69 19.04 -15.33
N VAL A 402 -3.35 20.07 -15.88
CA VAL A 402 -3.48 21.39 -15.23
C VAL A 402 -4.23 21.27 -13.90
N ILE A 403 -5.34 20.52 -13.87
CA ILE A 403 -6.10 20.27 -12.63
C ILE A 403 -5.25 19.51 -11.61
N ASN A 404 -4.58 18.43 -12.06
CA ASN A 404 -3.71 17.63 -11.20
C ASN A 404 -2.57 18.48 -10.62
N LEU A 405 -1.99 19.40 -11.40
CA LEU A 405 -0.96 20.30 -10.88
C LEU A 405 -1.53 21.29 -9.85
N GLY A 406 -2.73 21.83 -10.07
CA GLY A 406 -3.41 22.69 -9.10
C GLY A 406 -3.61 21.99 -7.75
N GLU A 407 -4.00 20.72 -7.77
CA GLU A 407 -4.09 19.87 -6.57
C GLU A 407 -2.73 19.65 -5.91
N ASP A 408 -1.70 19.26 -6.69
CA ASP A 408 -0.32 19.08 -6.21
C ASP A 408 0.21 20.36 -5.51
N LEU A 409 -0.07 21.54 -6.09
CA LEU A 409 0.32 22.84 -5.55
C LEU A 409 -0.42 23.15 -4.25
N LYS A 410 -1.73 22.86 -4.19
CA LYS A 410 -2.54 23.07 -3.00
C LYS A 410 -2.09 22.16 -1.85
N ASP A 411 -1.76 20.91 -2.12
CA ASP A 411 -1.30 19.98 -1.10
C ASP A 411 0.07 20.38 -0.55
N THR A 412 0.96 20.87 -1.41
CA THR A 412 2.33 21.26 -1.03
C THR A 412 2.38 22.64 -0.36
N TRP A 413 1.63 23.61 -0.86
CA TRP A 413 1.73 25.01 -0.47
C TRP A 413 0.50 25.56 0.25
N GLY A 414 -0.60 24.81 0.34
CA GLY A 414 -1.87 25.27 0.91
C GLY A 414 -1.74 25.77 2.34
N ALA A 415 -1.03 25.03 3.20
CA ALA A 415 -0.79 25.45 4.60
C ALA A 415 0.04 26.73 4.71
N ILE A 416 0.90 27.02 3.72
CA ILE A 416 1.70 28.25 3.67
C ILE A 416 0.83 29.40 3.17
N ILE A 417 0.01 29.16 2.13
CA ILE A 417 -0.93 30.13 1.58
C ILE A 417 -1.92 30.58 2.66
N GLU A 418 -2.43 29.67 3.48
CA GLU A 418 -3.37 29.99 4.58
C GLU A 418 -2.72 30.82 5.70
N LYS A 419 -1.44 30.58 6.02
CA LYS A 419 -0.74 31.24 7.14
C LYS A 419 -0.07 32.55 6.76
N GLU A 420 0.57 32.60 5.59
CA GLU A 420 1.48 33.66 5.18
C GLU A 420 1.01 34.37 3.90
N GLY A 421 -0.08 33.90 3.28
CA GLY A 421 -0.56 34.39 1.99
C GLY A 421 0.43 34.14 0.85
N TYR A 422 0.13 34.72 -0.32
CA TYR A 422 1.00 34.61 -1.50
C TYR A 422 2.32 35.38 -1.35
N GLU A 423 2.43 36.34 -0.42
CA GLU A 423 3.71 37.01 -0.14
C GLU A 423 4.71 36.06 0.52
N GLY A 424 4.27 35.24 1.49
CA GLY A 424 5.12 34.22 2.10
C GLY A 424 5.56 33.16 1.10
N VAL A 425 4.65 32.72 0.23
CA VAL A 425 4.98 31.82 -0.89
C VAL A 425 6.05 32.44 -1.79
N ARG A 426 5.88 33.71 -2.20
CA ARG A 426 6.87 34.40 -3.04
C ARG A 426 8.24 34.43 -2.38
N THR A 427 8.35 34.87 -1.12
CA THR A 427 9.64 34.97 -0.42
C THR A 427 10.33 33.60 -0.26
N ARG A 428 9.56 32.54 -0.06
CA ARG A 428 10.09 31.17 -0.01
C ARG A 428 10.52 30.68 -1.39
N SER A 429 9.72 30.94 -2.43
CA SER A 429 10.08 30.64 -3.82
C SER A 429 11.35 31.38 -4.26
N GLU A 430 11.51 32.66 -3.90
CA GLU A 430 12.74 33.44 -4.17
C GLU A 430 13.98 32.77 -3.56
N LYS A 431 13.87 32.24 -2.33
CA LYS A 431 14.96 31.48 -1.69
C LYS A 431 15.26 30.16 -2.40
N ILE A 432 14.25 29.49 -2.95
CA ILE A 432 14.40 28.21 -3.65
C ILE A 432 15.05 28.43 -5.02
N PHE A 433 14.55 29.40 -5.80
CA PHE A 433 15.03 29.67 -7.15
C PHE A 433 16.29 30.56 -7.18
N GLY A 434 16.63 31.22 -6.08
CA GLY A 434 17.80 32.12 -6.01
C GLY A 434 17.66 33.38 -6.87
N GLN A 435 16.44 33.74 -7.28
CA GLN A 435 16.15 34.90 -8.11
C GLN A 435 14.97 35.70 -7.53
N ASN A 436 14.95 37.01 -7.77
CA ASN A 436 13.84 37.87 -7.37
C ASN A 436 12.63 37.61 -8.26
N LEU A 437 11.46 37.39 -7.66
CA LEU A 437 10.22 37.12 -8.38
C LEU A 437 9.35 38.39 -8.49
N PRO A 438 8.48 38.49 -9.53
CA PRO A 438 7.54 39.60 -9.65
C PRO A 438 6.67 39.76 -8.40
N LYS A 439 6.27 41.01 -8.08
CA LYS A 439 5.48 41.28 -6.87
C LYS A 439 4.12 40.58 -6.87
N ASP A 440 3.56 40.36 -8.05
CA ASP A 440 2.29 39.72 -8.35
C ASP A 440 2.41 38.21 -8.63
N TYR A 441 3.58 37.61 -8.35
CA TYR A 441 3.79 36.18 -8.43
C TYR A 441 2.75 35.41 -7.62
N ARG A 442 2.01 34.53 -8.32
CA ARG A 442 1.03 33.62 -7.73
C ARG A 442 1.30 32.22 -8.23
N LEU A 443 1.65 31.34 -7.30
CA LEU A 443 1.78 29.91 -7.52
C LEU A 443 0.38 29.29 -7.59
N VAL A 444 -0.21 29.40 -8.77
CA VAL A 444 -1.53 28.90 -9.14
C VAL A 444 -1.39 28.35 -10.55
N GLU A 445 -2.16 27.31 -10.85
CA GLU A 445 -2.21 26.70 -12.17
C GLU A 445 -2.52 27.71 -13.29
N ARG A 446 -2.08 27.38 -14.51
CA ARG A 446 -2.25 28.22 -15.70
C ARG A 446 -2.82 27.39 -16.84
N GLU A 447 -3.93 27.88 -17.40
CA GLU A 447 -4.55 27.27 -18.56
C GLU A 447 -3.68 27.41 -19.82
N PHE A 448 -3.76 26.44 -20.72
CA PHE A 448 -3.02 26.43 -21.96
C PHE A 448 -3.80 27.14 -23.06
N SER A 449 -3.14 28.05 -23.77
CA SER A 449 -3.68 28.65 -24.99
C SER A 449 -3.76 27.61 -26.12
N ARG A 450 -4.72 27.79 -27.05
CA ARG A 450 -4.83 26.92 -28.24
C ARG A 450 -3.50 26.75 -29.00
N PRO A 451 -2.70 27.81 -29.25
CA PRO A 451 -1.39 27.65 -29.89
C PRO A 451 -0.41 26.83 -29.06
N ALA A 452 -0.47 26.86 -27.72
CA ALA A 452 0.37 26.03 -26.87
C ALA A 452 -0.02 24.55 -26.95
N VAL A 453 -1.31 24.24 -26.93
CA VAL A 453 -1.84 22.87 -27.14
C VAL A 453 -1.39 22.31 -28.49
N LEU A 454 -1.35 23.15 -29.53
CA LEU A 454 -0.88 22.78 -30.86
C LEU A 454 0.59 22.33 -30.83
N GLU A 455 1.46 22.99 -30.08
CA GLU A 455 2.86 22.58 -29.91
C GLU A 455 2.99 21.23 -29.17
N VAL A 456 2.14 20.98 -28.16
CA VAL A 456 2.09 19.68 -27.46
C VAL A 456 1.65 18.56 -28.41
N ILE A 457 0.66 18.79 -29.27
CA ILE A 457 0.20 17.80 -30.25
C ILE A 457 1.27 17.51 -31.30
N LYS A 458 1.98 18.55 -31.78
CA LYS A 458 3.13 18.36 -32.67
C LYS A 458 4.17 17.44 -32.04
N GLU A 459 4.50 17.66 -30.77
CA GLU A 459 5.46 16.81 -30.06
C GLU A 459 4.96 15.37 -29.93
N LEU A 460 3.68 15.17 -29.59
CA LEU A 460 3.06 13.83 -29.55
C LEU A 460 3.13 13.11 -30.91
N ARG A 461 3.00 13.85 -32.01
CA ARG A 461 3.16 13.32 -33.37
C ARG A 461 4.63 13.01 -33.69
N CYS A 462 5.56 13.86 -33.28
CA CYS A 462 7.00 13.64 -33.45
C CYS A 462 7.49 12.40 -32.69
N ARG A 463 6.94 12.14 -31.50
CA ARG A 463 7.22 10.93 -30.69
C ARG A 463 6.44 9.70 -31.16
N GLY A 464 5.44 9.90 -32.02
CA GLY A 464 4.69 8.83 -32.66
C GLY A 464 5.39 8.35 -33.93
N ASN A 465 4.95 7.20 -34.43
CA ASN A 465 5.39 6.68 -35.72
C ASN A 465 4.27 6.83 -36.74
N ASP A 466 4.65 6.94 -38.02
CA ASP A 466 3.73 6.73 -39.14
C ASP A 466 2.50 7.65 -39.11
N ARG A 467 2.73 8.93 -38.80
CA ARG A 467 1.71 10.01 -38.70
C ARG A 467 0.68 9.81 -37.58
N LYS A 468 0.95 8.92 -36.62
CA LYS A 468 0.13 8.71 -35.41
C LYS A 468 0.59 9.60 -34.27
N LEU A 469 -0.30 9.81 -33.30
CA LEU A 469 0.03 10.44 -32.01
C LEU A 469 0.54 9.35 -31.06
N SER A 470 1.61 9.63 -30.33
CA SER A 470 2.10 8.74 -29.27
C SER A 470 1.07 8.63 -28.14
N SER A 471 0.84 7.40 -27.68
CA SER A 471 0.02 7.13 -26.47
C SER A 471 0.88 6.96 -25.22
N MET A 472 2.20 7.18 -25.33
CA MET A 472 3.12 7.22 -24.19
C MET A 472 3.10 8.63 -23.58
N LEU A 473 2.16 8.85 -22.66
CA LEU A 473 1.87 10.18 -22.12
C LEU A 473 2.81 10.60 -20.98
N ARG A 474 3.36 9.65 -20.22
CA ARG A 474 4.19 9.96 -19.05
C ARG A 474 5.36 10.94 -19.33
N PRO A 475 6.13 10.82 -20.43
CA PRO A 475 7.13 11.83 -20.78
C PRO A 475 6.54 13.23 -21.06
N MET A 476 5.31 13.28 -21.58
CA MET A 476 4.60 14.54 -21.85
C MET A 476 4.14 15.24 -20.57
N ASN A 477 3.80 14.50 -19.51
CA ASN A 477 3.46 15.10 -18.21
C ASN A 477 4.60 16.02 -17.73
N GLY A 478 5.87 15.58 -17.87
CA GLY A 478 7.03 16.38 -17.50
C GLY A 478 7.11 17.70 -18.27
N ILE A 479 6.89 17.64 -19.59
CA ILE A 479 6.91 18.82 -20.47
C ILE A 479 5.76 19.78 -20.12
N ILE A 480 4.55 19.26 -19.89
CA ILE A 480 3.37 20.07 -19.53
C ILE A 480 3.63 20.79 -18.20
N LYS A 481 4.06 20.07 -17.17
CA LYS A 481 4.36 20.64 -15.86
C LYS A 481 5.45 21.70 -15.94
N THR A 482 6.56 21.44 -16.65
CA THR A 482 7.63 22.43 -16.85
C THR A 482 7.13 23.66 -17.61
N ALA A 483 6.35 23.50 -18.68
CA ALA A 483 5.80 24.61 -19.44
C ALA A 483 4.87 25.50 -18.59
N GLU A 484 4.15 24.90 -17.65
CA GLU A 484 3.29 25.61 -16.72
C GLU A 484 4.09 26.38 -15.66
N PHE A 485 5.11 25.76 -15.07
CA PHE A 485 6.04 26.45 -14.16
C PHE A 485 6.73 27.64 -14.85
N GLU A 486 7.16 27.46 -16.10
CA GLU A 486 7.72 28.53 -16.91
C GLU A 486 6.72 29.68 -17.12
N ALA A 487 5.45 29.37 -17.36
CA ALA A 487 4.41 30.40 -17.47
C ALA A 487 4.16 31.13 -16.13
N ILE A 488 4.26 30.43 -15.00
CA ILE A 488 4.13 31.02 -13.66
C ILE A 488 5.31 31.94 -13.36
N LEU A 489 6.53 31.54 -13.72
CA LEU A 489 7.75 32.35 -13.55
C LEU A 489 7.73 33.60 -14.44
N ASP A 490 7.29 33.47 -15.69
CA ASP A 490 7.07 34.59 -16.61
C ASP A 490 5.86 35.46 -16.21
N ASN A 491 5.12 35.07 -15.16
CA ASN A 491 3.89 35.70 -14.70
C ASN A 491 2.87 35.91 -15.84
N SER A 492 2.82 34.94 -16.76
CA SER A 492 1.89 34.90 -17.88
C SER A 492 0.51 34.43 -17.42
N PRO A 493 -0.59 35.01 -17.92
CA PRO A 493 -1.94 34.55 -17.56
C PRO A 493 -2.27 33.17 -18.14
N LEU A 494 -1.65 32.80 -19.26
CA LEU A 494 -1.84 31.52 -19.94
C LEU A 494 -0.48 30.91 -20.31
N VAL A 495 -0.43 29.59 -20.46
CA VAL A 495 0.71 28.93 -21.09
C VAL A 495 0.68 29.21 -22.60
N GLN A 496 1.77 29.77 -23.10
CA GLN A 496 1.96 30.18 -24.50
C GLN A 496 2.94 29.23 -25.20
N PRO A 497 2.98 29.21 -26.55
CA PRO A 497 3.92 28.38 -27.31
C PRO A 497 5.38 28.53 -26.88
N LYS A 498 5.79 29.73 -26.47
CA LYS A 498 7.16 29.99 -26.00
C LYS A 498 7.54 29.16 -24.76
N HIS A 499 6.61 28.99 -23.81
CA HIS A 499 6.87 28.22 -22.59
C HIS A 499 6.95 26.74 -22.90
N VAL A 500 6.08 26.22 -23.79
CA VAL A 500 6.13 24.83 -24.24
C VAL A 500 7.43 24.53 -24.98
N ARG A 501 7.87 25.42 -25.88
CA ARG A 501 9.15 25.25 -26.60
C ARG A 501 10.36 25.28 -25.68
N LYS A 502 10.34 26.14 -24.64
CA LYS A 502 11.39 26.17 -23.62
C LYS A 502 11.41 24.87 -22.82
N ALA A 503 10.25 24.41 -22.36
CA ALA A 503 10.13 23.11 -21.68
C ALA A 503 10.61 21.94 -22.56
N LEU A 504 10.32 21.96 -23.86
CA LEU A 504 10.84 20.96 -24.80
C LEU A 504 12.38 20.98 -24.86
N GLN A 505 13.01 22.16 -24.88
CA GLN A 505 14.47 22.27 -24.91
C GLN A 505 15.15 21.74 -23.63
N GLU A 506 14.46 21.75 -22.50
CA GLU A 506 14.98 21.24 -21.22
C GLU A 506 14.81 19.73 -21.06
N HIS A 507 13.84 19.13 -21.77
CA HIS A 507 13.50 17.70 -21.69
C HIS A 507 13.94 16.87 -22.92
N LEU A 508 14.49 17.51 -23.94
CA LEU A 508 15.18 16.89 -25.10
C LEU A 508 16.64 16.61 -24.74
#